data_AF-A0A401TUK2-F1
#
_entry.id   AF-A0A401TUK2-F1
#
_cell.length_a   1.000
_cell.length_b   1.000
_cell.length_c   1.000
_cell.angle_alpha   90.00
_cell.angle_beta   90.00
_cell.angle_gamma   90.00
#
_symmetry.space_group_name_H-M   'P 1'
#
loop_
_entity.id
_entity.type
_entity.pdbx_description
1 polymer ?
#
loop_
_entity_poly.entity_id
_entity_poly.type
_entity_poly.pdbx_seq_one_letter_code
_entity_poly.pdbx_strand_id
1 'polypeptide(L)'
;MAQDGSWGSWGYRTPIYMLNRIIRLQAVVEVITNQTALALELLAKQQDQMRAAIYQNRLALDYLLDSEGGVCGKFNLTNCCLQIDDNGKAVLKISDKIRKLAHVPVQSWRTLGGIGWWDGLRGGSWWRTALLVAGGGGA
;
A
#
# COMPACT_ATOMS: atom_id res chain seq x y z
N MET A 1 8.98 -29.88 -42.57
CA MET A 1 8.34 -28.72 -41.91
C MET A 1 9.10 -28.46 -40.62
N ALA A 2 10.08 -27.57 -40.66
CA ALA A 2 10.89 -27.23 -39.51
C ALA A 2 10.08 -26.31 -38.57
N GLN A 3 9.86 -26.77 -37.34
CA GLN A 3 9.42 -25.93 -36.24
C GLN A 3 10.64 -25.17 -35.75
N ASP A 4 10.72 -23.86 -36.04
CA ASP A 4 11.70 -22.99 -35.39
C ASP A 4 11.22 -22.65 -33.97
N GLY A 5 12.13 -22.77 -33.02
CA GLY A 5 11.92 -22.53 -31.60
C GLY A 5 12.21 -21.10 -31.18
N SER A 6 11.62 -20.08 -31.83
CA SER A 6 11.89 -18.67 -31.50
C SER A 6 10.68 -17.83 -31.05
N TRP A 7 9.50 -18.41 -30.78
CA TRP A 7 8.32 -17.63 -30.39
C TRP A 7 7.96 -17.66 -28.89
N GLY A 8 8.61 -18.50 -28.09
CA GLY A 8 8.33 -18.65 -26.65
C GLY A 8 9.04 -17.65 -25.73
N SER A 9 10.09 -16.95 -26.19
CA SER A 9 11.00 -16.18 -25.33
C SER A 9 10.64 -14.70 -25.18
N TRP A 10 9.80 -14.15 -26.06
CA TRP A 10 9.53 -12.70 -26.15
C TRP A 10 8.25 -12.24 -25.45
N GLY A 11 7.35 -13.14 -25.04
CA GLY A 11 6.06 -12.79 -24.43
C GLY A 11 6.19 -11.92 -23.17
N TYR A 12 7.20 -12.20 -22.33
CA TYR A 12 7.46 -11.48 -21.08
C TYR A 12 8.09 -10.08 -21.27
N ARG A 13 8.69 -9.79 -22.43
CA ARG A 13 9.36 -8.50 -22.72
C ARG A 13 8.46 -7.47 -23.39
N THR A 14 7.20 -7.81 -23.71
CA THR A 14 6.29 -6.83 -24.30
C THR A 14 5.84 -5.81 -23.26
N PRO A 15 5.88 -4.49 -23.56
CA PRO A 15 5.42 -3.46 -22.63
C PRO A 15 3.99 -3.66 -22.13
N ILE A 16 3.13 -4.24 -22.97
CA ILE A 16 1.72 -4.54 -22.66
C ILE A 16 1.60 -5.62 -21.58
N TYR A 17 2.40 -6.70 -21.67
CA TYR A 17 2.40 -7.78 -20.69
C TYR A 17 2.89 -7.29 -19.31
N MET A 18 3.98 -6.51 -19.29
CA MET A 18 4.54 -5.93 -18.06
C MET A 18 3.53 -4.98 -17.38
N LEU A 19 2.85 -4.12 -18.16
CA LEU A 19 1.88 -3.18 -17.63
C LEU A 19 0.68 -3.88 -16.98
N ASN A 20 0.12 -4.92 -17.61
CA ASN A 20 -0.97 -5.72 -17.05
C ASN A 20 -0.58 -6.38 -15.72
N ARG A 21 0.68 -6.83 -15.58
CA ARG A 21 1.19 -7.35 -14.30
C ARG A 21 1.28 -6.27 -13.22
N ILE A 22 1.78 -5.08 -13.55
CA ILE A 22 1.91 -3.97 -12.59
C ILE A 22 0.53 -3.54 -12.08
N ILE A 23 -0.46 -3.40 -12.98
CA ILE A 23 -1.84 -3.01 -12.60
C ILE A 23 -2.46 -4.06 -11.66
N ARG A 24 -2.28 -5.35 -11.97
CA ARG A 24 -2.76 -6.43 -11.10
C ARG A 24 -2.09 -6.42 -9.73
N LEU A 25 -0.77 -6.24 -9.69
CA LEU A 25 -0.03 -6.14 -8.43
C LEU A 25 -0.49 -4.93 -7.61
N GLN A 26 -0.71 -3.79 -8.26
CA GLN A 26 -1.20 -2.59 -7.60
C GLN A 26 -2.57 -2.81 -6.95
N ALA A 27 -3.51 -3.42 -7.67
CA ALA A 27 -4.84 -3.74 -7.13
C ALA A 27 -4.76 -4.73 -5.94
N VAL A 28 -3.91 -5.76 -6.05
CA VAL A 28 -3.72 -6.74 -4.96
C VAL A 28 -3.10 -6.07 -3.73
N VAL A 29 -2.11 -5.20 -3.92
CA VAL A 29 -1.46 -4.47 -2.81
C VAL A 29 -2.48 -3.54 -2.12
N GLU A 30 -3.32 -2.83 -2.86
CA GLU A 30 -4.37 -1.98 -2.28
C GLU A 30 -5.37 -2.78 -1.42
N VAL A 31 -5.81 -3.94 -1.92
CA VAL A 31 -6.73 -4.81 -1.16
C VAL A 31 -6.07 -5.34 0.12
N ILE A 32 -4.85 -5.88 0.01
CA ILE A 32 -4.14 -6.47 1.15
C ILE A 32 -3.85 -5.40 2.21
N THR A 33 -3.38 -4.22 1.80
CA THR A 33 -3.06 -3.13 2.73
C THR A 33 -4.31 -2.58 3.42
N ASN A 34 -5.45 -2.47 2.72
CA ASN A 34 -6.71 -2.06 3.35
C ASN A 34 -7.20 -3.11 4.37
N GLN A 35 -7.16 -4.40 4.03
CA GLN A 35 -7.50 -5.48 4.95
C GLN A 35 -6.55 -5.52 6.16
N THR A 36 -5.25 -5.30 5.95
CA THR A 36 -4.24 -5.26 7.01
C THR A 36 -4.48 -4.07 7.94
N ALA A 37 -4.79 -2.89 7.40
CA ALA A 37 -5.13 -1.70 8.19
C ALA A 37 -6.36 -1.96 9.08
N LEU A 38 -7.41 -2.57 8.52
CA LEU A 38 -8.61 -2.95 9.27
C LEU A 38 -8.31 -3.95 10.40
N ALA A 39 -7.50 -4.97 10.13
CA ALA A 39 -7.09 -5.93 11.16
C ALA A 39 -6.33 -5.24 12.30
N LEU A 40 -5.40 -4.34 11.99
CA LEU A 40 -4.67 -3.55 12.98
C LEU A 40 -5.59 -2.64 13.80
N GLU A 41 -6.62 -2.04 13.19
CA GLU A 41 -7.61 -1.24 13.92
C GLU A 41 -8.43 -2.07 14.91
N LEU A 42 -8.84 -3.27 14.50
CA LEU A 42 -9.58 -4.19 15.38
C LEU A 42 -8.71 -4.66 16.55
N LEU A 43 -7.44 -5.00 16.28
CA LEU A 43 -6.48 -5.39 17.33
C LEU A 43 -6.22 -4.24 18.31
N ALA A 44 -6.07 -3.01 17.82
CA ALA A 44 -5.90 -1.83 18.69
C ALA A 44 -7.10 -1.64 19.64
N LYS A 45 -8.33 -1.74 19.12
CA LYS A 45 -9.55 -1.64 19.92
C LYS A 45 -9.67 -2.76 20.95
N GLN A 46 -9.36 -4.00 20.54
CA GLN A 46 -9.36 -5.14 21.46
C GLN A 46 -8.32 -4.98 22.57
N GLN A 47 -7.12 -4.46 22.24
CA GLN A 47 -6.08 -4.22 23.22
C GLN A 47 -6.47 -3.14 24.24
N ASP A 48 -7.18 -2.09 23.82
CA ASP A 48 -7.69 -1.06 24.73
C ASP A 48 -8.76 -1.62 25.69
N GLN A 49 -9.66 -2.46 25.19
CA GLN A 49 -10.66 -3.15 26.02
C GLN A 49 -10.00 -4.11 27.02
N MET A 50 -9.04 -4.92 26.57
CA MET A 50 -8.31 -5.84 27.44
C MET A 50 -7.55 -5.09 28.54
N ARG A 51 -6.89 -3.97 28.20
CA ARG A 51 -6.26 -3.09 29.17
C ARG A 51 -7.25 -2.61 30.23
N ALA A 52 -8.42 -2.11 29.83
CA ALA A 52 -9.43 -1.62 30.77
C ALA A 52 -9.90 -2.73 31.72
N ALA A 53 -10.13 -3.94 31.21
CA ALA A 53 -10.48 -5.10 32.01
C ALA A 53 -9.35 -5.49 32.99
N ILE A 54 -8.09 -5.45 32.55
CA ILE A 54 -6.94 -5.73 33.42
C ILE A 54 -6.84 -4.70 34.55
N TYR A 55 -7.04 -3.40 34.27
CA TYR A 55 -7.05 -2.37 35.30
C TYR A 55 -8.19 -2.57 36.30
N GLN A 56 -9.40 -2.90 35.84
CA GLN A 56 -10.53 -3.19 36.72
C GLN A 56 -10.27 -4.40 37.61
N ASN A 57 -9.75 -5.49 37.02
CA ASN A 57 -9.39 -6.69 37.78
C ASN A 57 -8.31 -6.39 38.82
N ARG A 58 -7.32 -5.57 38.48
CA ARG A 58 -6.29 -5.16 39.42
C ARG A 58 -6.85 -4.37 40.58
N LEU A 59 -7.72 -3.38 40.32
CA LEU A 59 -8.36 -2.60 41.39
C LEU A 59 -9.21 -3.48 42.30
N ALA A 60 -9.96 -4.42 41.74
CA ALA A 60 -10.76 -5.37 42.53
C ALA A 60 -9.86 -6.28 43.40
N LEU A 61 -8.75 -6.78 42.85
CA LEU A 61 -7.79 -7.58 43.60
C LEU A 61 -7.06 -6.77 44.68
N ASP A 62 -6.68 -5.52 44.38
CA ASP A 62 -6.06 -4.62 45.36
C ASP A 62 -7.01 -4.34 46.52
N TYR A 63 -8.30 -4.16 46.26
CA TYR A 63 -9.33 -4.04 47.31
C TYR A 63 -9.47 -5.31 48.16
N LEU A 64 -9.48 -6.48 47.53
CA LEU A 64 -9.57 -7.75 48.26
C LEU A 64 -8.32 -8.05 49.09
N LEU A 65 -7.16 -7.55 48.66
CA LEU A 65 -5.86 -7.77 49.28
C LEU A 65 -5.37 -6.55 50.08
N ASP A 66 -6.26 -5.64 50.47
CA ASP A 66 -5.89 -4.39 51.14
C ASP A 66 -5.08 -4.64 52.43
N SER A 67 -5.45 -5.66 53.22
CA SER A 67 -4.72 -6.07 54.42
C SER A 67 -3.32 -6.63 54.16
N GLU A 68 -3.07 -7.08 52.93
CA GLU A 68 -1.80 -7.66 52.49
C GLU A 68 -0.96 -6.66 51.67
N GLY A 69 -1.38 -5.38 51.62
CA GLY A 69 -0.73 -4.34 50.82
C GLY A 69 -1.06 -4.41 49.32
N GLY A 70 -2.24 -4.93 48.98
CA GLY A 70 -2.72 -5.14 47.61
C GLY A 70 -1.99 -6.28 46.89
N VAL A 71 -2.22 -6.40 45.58
CA VAL A 71 -1.52 -7.35 44.69
C VAL A 71 -0.01 -7.20 44.83
N CYS A 72 0.47 -5.97 44.96
CA CYS A 72 1.89 -5.69 45.00
C CYS A 72 2.59 -6.12 46.29
N GLY A 73 1.96 -5.85 47.45
CA GLY A 73 2.45 -6.32 48.74
C GLY A 73 2.42 -7.84 48.82
N LYS A 74 1.31 -8.46 48.37
CA LYS A 74 1.13 -9.91 48.40
C LYS A 74 2.15 -10.66 47.54
N PHE A 75 2.46 -10.17 46.34
CA PHE A 75 3.40 -10.83 45.42
C PHE A 75 4.85 -10.35 45.56
N ASN A 76 5.15 -9.45 46.51
CA ASN A 76 6.49 -8.86 46.71
C ASN A 76 7.10 -8.35 45.38
N LEU A 77 6.30 -7.62 44.60
CA LEU A 77 6.70 -7.11 43.30
C LEU A 77 7.48 -5.82 43.47
N THR A 78 8.71 -5.76 42.93
CA THR A 78 9.52 -4.53 42.91
C THR A 78 8.96 -3.47 41.94
N ASN A 79 8.31 -3.90 40.86
CA ASN A 79 7.66 -3.04 39.87
C ASN A 79 6.15 -3.00 40.08
N CYS A 80 5.74 -2.32 41.15
CA CYS A 80 4.36 -2.21 41.57
C CYS A 80 3.48 -1.45 40.56
N CYS A 81 4.03 -0.41 39.94
CA CYS A 81 3.33 0.51 39.04
C CYS A 81 3.55 0.14 37.57
N LEU A 82 3.03 -1.02 37.16
CA LEU A 82 3.01 -1.39 35.74
C LEU A 82 1.97 -0.53 35.02
N GLN A 83 2.41 0.56 34.40
CA GLN A 83 1.63 1.23 33.37
C GLN A 83 1.64 0.36 32.13
N ILE A 84 0.46 -0.10 31.72
CA ILE A 84 0.30 -0.68 30.38
C ILE A 84 0.38 0.52 29.41
N ASP A 85 1.12 0.44 28.31
CA ASP A 85 1.32 1.59 27.38
C ASP A 85 0.17 1.77 26.38
N ASP A 86 -0.47 2.93 26.34
CA ASP A 86 -1.60 3.23 25.42
C ASP A 86 -1.11 3.38 23.97
N ASN A 87 -0.73 2.25 23.38
CA ASN A 87 -0.25 2.16 22.00
C ASN A 87 -1.40 2.04 20.99
N GLY A 88 -2.64 1.80 21.44
CA GLY A 88 -3.81 1.62 20.58
C GLY A 88 -4.00 2.81 19.65
N LYS A 89 -3.87 4.04 20.17
CA LYS A 89 -3.94 5.28 19.37
C LYS A 89 -2.86 5.38 18.30
N ALA A 90 -1.64 4.95 18.62
CA ALA A 90 -0.53 4.95 17.66
C ALA A 90 -0.80 3.97 16.53
N VAL A 91 -1.27 2.76 16.86
CA VAL A 91 -1.66 1.74 15.87
C VAL A 91 -2.77 2.24 14.96
N LEU A 92 -3.84 2.85 15.51
CA LEU A 92 -4.92 3.44 14.71
C LEU A 92 -4.41 4.51 13.75
N LYS A 93 -3.50 5.38 14.20
CA LYS A 93 -2.90 6.42 13.35
C LYS A 93 -2.03 5.83 12.23
N ILE A 94 -1.33 4.73 12.51
CA ILE A 94 -0.52 4.02 11.52
C ILE A 94 -1.44 3.33 10.49
N SER A 95 -2.51 2.66 10.93
CA SER A 95 -3.49 2.02 10.05
C SER A 95 -4.15 3.02 9.10
N ASP A 96 -4.54 4.20 9.59
CA ASP A 96 -5.11 5.25 8.74
C ASP A 96 -4.10 5.76 7.71
N LYS A 97 -2.82 5.89 8.08
CA LYS A 97 -1.75 6.22 7.13
C LYS A 97 -1.55 5.13 6.08
N ILE A 98 -1.57 3.86 6.47
CA ILE A 98 -1.46 2.73 5.54
C ILE A 98 -2.59 2.81 4.51
N ARG A 99 -3.83 3.03 4.96
CA ARG A 99 -4.99 3.13 4.07
C ARG A 99 -4.90 4.32 3.11
N LYS A 100 -4.42 5.47 3.60
CA LYS A 100 -4.19 6.67 2.76
C LYS A 100 -3.12 6.46 1.70
N LEU A 101 -2.02 5.77 2.04
CA LEU A 101 -0.93 5.46 1.11
C LEU A 101 -1.35 4.40 0.08
N ALA A 102 -2.14 3.43 0.52
CA ALA A 102 -2.63 2.35 -0.32
C ALA A 102 -3.69 2.81 -1.32
N HIS A 103 -4.41 3.89 -1.02
CA HIS A 103 -5.49 4.36 -1.88
C HIS A 103 -4.92 4.87 -3.21
N VAL A 104 -5.16 4.09 -4.26
CA VAL A 104 -4.83 4.49 -5.62
C VAL A 104 -6.13 4.99 -6.24
N PRO A 105 -6.25 6.30 -6.57
CA PRO A 105 -7.43 6.76 -7.30
C PRO A 105 -7.54 5.95 -8.59
N VAL A 106 -8.76 5.53 -8.95
CA VAL A 106 -9.04 4.79 -10.19
C VAL A 106 -8.18 5.36 -11.29
N GLN A 107 -7.23 4.56 -11.77
CA GLN A 107 -6.40 4.93 -12.90
C GLN A 107 -7.34 5.02 -14.10
N SER A 108 -7.93 6.20 -14.29
CA SER A 108 -8.55 6.56 -15.55
C SER A 108 -7.41 6.71 -16.54
N TRP A 109 -6.97 5.57 -17.08
CA TRP A 109 -6.37 5.56 -18.40
C TRP A 109 -7.49 6.10 -19.30
N ARG A 110 -7.56 7.43 -19.48
CA ARG A 110 -8.25 8.00 -20.62
C ARG A 110 -7.72 7.21 -21.79
N THR A 111 -8.62 6.41 -22.39
CA THR A 111 -8.41 5.59 -23.58
C THR A 111 -7.32 6.23 -24.40
N LEU A 112 -6.16 5.58 -24.55
CA LEU A 112 -5.02 5.94 -25.40
C LEU A 112 -5.33 7.01 -26.48
N GLY A 113 -5.54 8.24 -26.06
CA GLY A 113 -5.93 9.39 -26.87
C GLY A 113 -4.68 10.22 -27.08
N GLY A 114 -3.60 9.53 -27.43
CA GLY A 114 -2.26 10.06 -27.20
C GLY A 114 -1.17 9.06 -27.54
N ILE A 115 -1.27 8.45 -28.71
CA ILE A 115 -0.11 8.00 -29.50
C ILE A 115 0.78 9.22 -29.88
N GLY A 116 0.51 10.43 -29.36
CA GLY A 116 1.12 11.70 -29.76
C GLY A 116 2.64 11.78 -29.66
N TRP A 117 3.30 10.98 -28.80
CA TRP A 117 4.77 10.93 -28.80
C TRP A 117 5.35 9.91 -29.80
N TRP A 118 4.61 8.84 -30.13
CA TRP A 118 5.00 7.86 -31.15
C TRP A 118 4.63 8.30 -32.57
N ASP A 119 3.60 9.13 -32.73
CA ASP A 119 3.27 9.76 -34.02
C ASP A 119 4.40 10.66 -34.52
N GLY A 120 5.11 11.35 -33.61
CA GLY A 120 6.31 12.11 -33.95
C GLY A 120 7.51 11.22 -34.33
N LEU A 121 7.54 9.98 -33.86
CA LEU A 121 8.66 9.04 -34.11
C LEU A 121 8.49 8.25 -35.42
N ARG A 122 7.26 8.05 -35.91
CA ARG A 122 6.97 7.38 -37.19
C ARG A 122 6.48 8.31 -38.30
N GLY A 123 5.94 9.48 -37.98
CA GLY A 123 5.36 10.44 -38.92
C GLY A 123 6.35 11.52 -39.32
N GLY A 124 7.20 11.22 -40.31
CA GLY A 124 8.24 12.14 -40.79
C GLY A 124 7.73 13.55 -41.11
N SER A 125 8.36 14.55 -40.48
CA SER A 125 8.29 15.96 -40.90
C SER A 125 9.46 16.32 -41.85
N TRP A 126 10.51 15.48 -41.92
CA TRP A 126 11.70 15.69 -42.75
C TRP A 126 11.40 15.81 -44.26
N TRP A 127 10.45 15.01 -44.79
CA TRP A 127 10.25 14.90 -46.24
C TRP A 127 9.37 16.01 -46.82
N ARG A 128 8.58 16.70 -45.97
CA ARG A 128 7.79 17.87 -46.38
C ARG A 128 8.68 19.09 -46.61
N THR A 129 9.77 19.22 -45.85
CA THR A 129 10.78 20.26 -46.05
C THR A 129 11.63 19.99 -47.31
N ALA A 130 11.93 18.72 -47.61
CA ALA A 130 12.63 18.34 -48.83
C ALA A 130 11.84 18.66 -50.13
N LEU A 131 10.52 18.53 -50.10
CA LEU A 131 9.64 18.85 -51.24
C LEU A 131 9.52 20.35 -51.51
N LEU A 132 9.64 21.20 -50.48
CA LEU A 132 9.64 22.66 -50.62
C LEU A 132 11.01 23.21 -51.06
N VAL A 133 12.10 22.50 -50.75
CA VAL A 133 13.46 22.89 -51.17
C VAL A 133 13.77 22.41 -52.60
N ALA A 134 13.10 21.37 -53.11
CA ALA A 134 13.31 20.85 -54.47
C ALA A 134 12.44 21.54 -55.56
N GLY A 135 11.46 22.38 -55.19
CA GLY A 135 10.50 22.97 -56.13
C GLY A 135 10.67 24.45 -56.46
N GLY A 136 11.66 25.15 -55.88
CA GLY A 136 11.81 26.59 -56.00
C GLY A 136 13.15 27.00 -56.64
N GLY A 137 13.32 26.76 -57.93
CA GLY A 137 14.52 27.17 -58.67
C GLY A 137 14.31 27.11 -60.18
N GLY A 138 13.79 28.19 -60.76
CA GLY A 138 13.64 28.35 -62.20
C GLY A 138 13.21 29.77 -62.52
N ALA A 139 14.21 30.63 -62.70
CA ALA A 139 14.10 31.85 -63.50
C ALA A 139 13.86 31.50 -64.98
#